data_AF-A0A8J3PEC3-F1
#
_entry.id   AF-A0A8J3PEC3-F1
#
_cell.length_a   1.000
_cell.length_b   1.000
_cell.length_c   1.000
_cell.angle_alpha   90.00
_cell.angle_beta   90.00
_cell.angle_gamma   90.00
#
_symmetry.space_group_name_H-M   'P 1'
#
loop_
_entity.id
_entity.type
_entity.pdbx_description
1 polymer ?
#
loop_
_entity_poly.entity_id
_entity_poly.type
_entity_poly.pdbx_seq_one_letter_code
_entity_poly.pdbx_strand_id
1 'polypeptide(L)'
;MIELELEPQQRLPGLAVGEFCLNLNFLRLGSWQEWRLVAAELDELLAVQPEPATAEVAKWLGVPEGAAVLARRRLMLVDEEPYQLGDSYYPHDLVADTPIAVAEPVEEGVLAVLERVHGQPISYFIDELSFRMPTPDEASILRLDPGVSVVRVVRIAYDRDDKPLEAFDQLLAGDKHVLVYEVSAE
;
A
#
# COMPACT_ATOMS: atom_id res chain seq x y z
N MET A 1 -1.86 20.58 -7.43
CA MET A 1 -0.57 20.04 -6.98
C MET A 1 -0.71 19.90 -5.49
N ILE A 2 -0.68 18.69 -4.95
CA ILE A 2 -0.18 18.54 -3.57
C ILE A 2 1.30 18.88 -3.71
N GLU A 3 1.62 20.17 -3.65
CA GLU A 3 2.98 20.59 -3.33
C GLU A 3 3.17 20.10 -1.90
N LEU A 4 3.84 18.95 -1.77
CA LEU A 4 4.59 18.67 -0.57
C LEU A 4 5.52 19.89 -0.43
N GLU A 5 5.18 20.86 0.40
CA GLU A 5 6.11 21.96 0.69
C GLU A 5 7.28 21.36 1.48
N LEU A 6 8.37 21.18 0.74
CA LEU A 6 9.62 20.55 1.15
C LEU A 6 10.49 21.57 1.90
N GLU A 7 10.28 21.73 3.20
CA GLU A 7 11.09 22.62 4.06
C GLU A 7 12.24 21.85 4.74
N PRO A 8 13.52 22.25 4.57
CA PRO A 8 14.64 21.62 5.25
C PRO A 8 14.72 22.06 6.72
N GLN A 9 14.42 21.18 7.68
CA GLN A 9 14.60 21.48 9.10
C GLN A 9 15.69 20.66 9.80
N GLN A 10 16.40 21.35 10.68
CA GLN A 10 17.55 20.87 11.45
C GLN A 10 17.09 20.14 12.74
N ARG A 11 17.53 18.88 12.91
CA ARG A 11 17.70 18.05 14.13
C ARG A 11 16.84 18.36 15.36
N LEU A 12 16.22 17.32 15.98
CA LEU A 12 16.35 16.98 17.42
C LEU A 12 15.77 15.56 17.74
N PRO A 13 16.20 14.90 18.85
CA PRO A 13 16.05 13.47 19.10
C PRO A 13 14.77 13.08 19.86
N GLY A 14 14.30 11.86 19.62
CA GLY A 14 13.42 11.11 20.52
C GLY A 14 11.93 11.38 20.36
N LEU A 15 11.27 10.64 19.45
CA LEU A 15 9.91 10.13 19.66
C LEU A 15 9.57 9.07 18.61
N ALA A 16 9.02 7.96 19.09
CA ALA A 16 8.54 6.81 18.33
C ALA A 16 7.04 6.98 18.04
N VAL A 17 6.58 6.75 16.80
CA VAL A 17 5.20 6.38 16.44
C VAL A 17 5.18 5.75 15.05
N GLY A 18 4.60 4.54 14.94
CA GLY A 18 3.79 4.06 13.81
C GLY A 18 4.50 3.56 12.56
N GLU A 19 4.60 2.24 12.39
CA GLU A 19 4.99 1.57 11.14
C GLU A 19 4.04 1.96 10.00
N PHE A 20 4.60 2.58 8.96
CA PHE A 20 3.87 3.05 7.78
C PHE A 20 4.32 2.28 6.55
N CYS A 21 3.39 1.60 5.90
CA CYS A 21 3.63 0.79 4.71
C CYS A 21 3.44 1.58 3.43
N LEU A 22 4.37 2.51 3.23
CA LEU A 22 4.92 2.87 1.93
C LEU A 22 6.43 2.74 2.04
N ASN A 23 6.95 1.52 2.28
CA ASN A 23 8.38 1.28 2.15
C ASN A 23 8.73 1.21 0.66
N LEU A 24 8.90 2.38 0.04
CA LEU A 24 10.02 2.64 -0.84
C LEU A 24 11.21 2.86 0.10
N ASN A 25 12.27 2.06 -0.01
CA ASN A 25 13.37 2.00 0.96
C ASN A 25 13.82 3.38 1.47
N PHE A 26 13.54 3.67 2.75
CA PHE A 26 14.22 4.73 3.49
C PHE A 26 15.63 4.24 3.86
N LEU A 27 16.63 4.65 3.09
CA LEU A 27 18.02 4.26 3.29
C LEU A 27 18.75 5.18 4.28
N ARG A 28 19.35 4.55 5.29
CA ARG A 28 20.34 5.17 6.18
C ARG A 28 21.74 4.89 5.64
N LEU A 29 22.45 5.94 5.22
CA LEU A 29 23.75 6.40 5.75
C LEU A 29 24.41 7.37 4.75
N GLY A 30 24.14 8.67 4.93
CA GLY A 30 24.84 9.75 4.23
C GLY A 30 23.94 10.95 3.96
N SER A 31 24.02 11.97 4.82
CA SER A 31 23.31 13.27 4.84
C SER A 31 22.32 13.57 3.70
N TRP A 32 21.04 13.23 3.90
CA TRP A 32 19.87 13.86 3.28
C TRP A 32 18.83 14.05 4.38
N GLN A 33 18.31 15.27 4.52
CA GLN A 33 17.52 15.73 5.67
C GLN A 33 16.13 15.08 5.69
N GLU A 34 15.63 14.81 6.90
CA GLU A 34 14.41 14.06 7.19
C GLU A 34 13.17 14.73 6.56
N TRP A 35 12.43 13.98 5.75
CA TRP A 35 11.16 14.42 5.14
C TRP A 35 9.99 13.92 5.99
N ARG A 36 9.06 14.81 6.32
CA ARG A 36 7.79 14.46 6.97
C ARG A 36 6.64 14.91 6.08
N LEU A 37 5.65 14.04 5.89
CA LEU A 37 4.31 14.48 5.51
C LEU A 37 3.82 15.42 6.62
N VAL A 38 3.51 16.66 6.27
CA VAL A 38 2.90 17.66 7.17
C VAL A 38 1.36 17.59 7.09
N ALA A 39 0.84 16.66 6.29
CA ALA A 39 -0.58 16.51 6.02
C ALA A 39 -1.19 15.34 6.82
N ALA A 40 -2.47 15.44 7.12
CA ALA A 40 -3.20 14.36 7.75
C ALA A 40 -3.58 13.32 6.68
N GLU A 41 -2.98 12.13 6.78
CA GLU A 41 -3.39 10.99 5.98
C GLU A 41 -4.61 10.32 6.62
N LEU A 42 -5.61 10.07 5.79
CA LEU A 42 -6.83 9.37 6.18
C LEU A 42 -7.05 8.19 5.23
N ASP A 43 -7.17 6.99 5.83
CA ASP A 43 -7.63 5.78 5.14
C ASP A 43 -9.14 5.66 5.35
N GLU A 44 -9.93 6.07 4.37
CA GLU A 44 -11.37 5.77 4.33
C GLU A 44 -11.57 4.30 3.94
N LEU A 45 -11.99 3.49 4.91
CA LEU A 45 -12.26 2.07 4.70
C LEU A 45 -13.59 1.90 3.97
N LEU A 46 -13.54 1.36 2.75
CA LEU A 46 -14.71 1.15 1.89
C LEU A 46 -15.38 -0.20 2.15
N ALA A 47 -14.57 -1.25 2.32
CA ALA A 47 -15.06 -2.60 2.58
C ALA A 47 -13.98 -3.50 3.19
N VAL A 48 -14.40 -4.44 4.04
CA VAL A 48 -13.62 -5.61 4.47
C VAL A 48 -14.51 -6.82 4.40
N GLN A 49 -14.18 -7.77 3.52
CA GLN A 49 -15.01 -8.96 3.33
C GLN A 49 -14.23 -10.13 2.73
N PRO A 50 -14.60 -11.38 3.07
CA PRO A 50 -14.17 -12.55 2.33
C PRO A 50 -14.81 -12.57 0.94
N GLU A 51 -14.04 -12.96 -0.07
CA GLU A 51 -14.52 -13.14 -1.44
C GLU A 51 -13.70 -14.22 -2.18
N PRO A 52 -14.24 -14.84 -3.25
CA PRO A 52 -13.47 -15.76 -4.07
C PRO A 52 -12.38 -15.01 -4.84
N ALA A 53 -11.16 -15.55 -4.84
CA ALA A 53 -10.04 -15.01 -5.60
C ALA A 53 -10.37 -15.01 -7.11
N THR A 54 -10.23 -13.86 -7.75
CA THR A 54 -10.21 -13.76 -9.21
C THR A 54 -8.96 -14.43 -9.77
N ALA A 55 -8.92 -14.67 -11.09
CA ALA A 55 -7.72 -15.23 -11.72
C ALA A 55 -6.44 -14.39 -11.47
N GLU A 56 -6.55 -13.05 -11.44
CA GLU A 56 -5.42 -12.16 -11.12
C GLU A 56 -4.99 -12.30 -9.66
N VAL A 57 -5.92 -12.20 -8.71
CA VAL A 57 -5.62 -12.31 -7.26
C VAL A 57 -5.05 -13.69 -6.92
N ALA A 58 -5.61 -14.74 -7.52
CA ALA A 58 -5.15 -16.10 -7.35
C ALA A 58 -3.69 -16.28 -7.81
N LYS A 59 -3.34 -15.67 -8.95
CA LYS A 59 -1.97 -15.65 -9.47
C LYS A 59 -1.02 -14.93 -8.51
N TRP A 60 -1.39 -13.74 -8.01
CA TRP A 60 -0.53 -12.98 -7.09
C TRP A 60 -0.30 -13.71 -5.76
N LEU A 61 -1.34 -14.32 -5.21
CA LEU A 61 -1.30 -15.03 -3.93
C LEU A 61 -0.87 -16.50 -4.04
N GLY A 62 -0.60 -17.02 -5.24
CA GLY A 62 -0.22 -18.42 -5.43
C GLY A 62 -1.29 -19.42 -4.94
N VAL A 63 -2.56 -19.04 -5.00
CA VAL A 63 -3.70 -19.87 -4.58
C VAL A 63 -4.53 -20.30 -5.81
N PRO A 64 -5.40 -21.33 -5.70
CA PRO A 64 -6.34 -21.65 -6.77
C PRO A 64 -7.32 -20.50 -7.03
N GLU A 65 -7.72 -20.31 -8.30
CA GLU A 65 -8.84 -19.43 -8.64
C GLU A 65 -10.10 -19.85 -7.88
N GLY A 66 -10.83 -18.88 -7.33
CA GLY A 66 -11.99 -19.12 -6.48
C GLY A 66 -11.69 -19.49 -5.02
N ALA A 67 -10.41 -19.63 -4.63
CA ALA A 67 -10.05 -19.79 -3.22
C ALA A 67 -10.50 -18.59 -2.38
N ALA A 68 -10.82 -18.82 -1.11
CA ALA A 68 -11.24 -17.74 -0.23
C ALA A 68 -10.07 -16.79 0.07
N VAL A 69 -10.27 -15.51 -0.21
CA VAL A 69 -9.37 -14.42 0.18
C VAL A 69 -10.14 -13.40 0.99
N LEU A 70 -9.44 -12.67 1.85
CA LEU A 70 -10.00 -11.47 2.48
C LEU A 70 -9.57 -10.25 1.64
N ALA A 71 -10.55 -9.43 1.23
CA ALA A 71 -10.29 -8.16 0.56
C ALA A 71 -10.56 -6.99 1.51
N ARG A 72 -9.60 -6.06 1.60
CA ARG A 72 -9.67 -4.81 2.38
C ARG A 72 -9.47 -3.62 1.46
N ARG A 73 -10.56 -2.89 1.18
CA ARG A 73 -10.64 -1.82 0.18
C ARG A 73 -10.65 -0.45 0.82
N ARG A 74 -9.83 0.45 0.32
CA ARG A 74 -9.59 1.77 0.91
C ARG A 74 -9.51 2.86 -0.14
N LEU A 75 -10.04 4.03 0.23
CA LEU A 75 -9.72 5.30 -0.41
C LEU A 75 -8.77 6.06 0.51
N MET A 76 -7.61 6.45 -0.01
CA MET A 76 -6.58 7.13 0.76
C MET A 76 -6.60 8.61 0.39
N LEU A 77 -6.64 9.45 1.41
CA LEU A 77 -6.77 10.89 1.30
C LEU A 77 -5.62 11.60 2.00
N VAL A 78 -5.20 12.73 1.43
CA VAL A 78 -4.33 13.72 2.03
C VAL A 78 -5.11 15.02 2.07
N ASP A 79 -5.32 15.60 3.25
CA ASP A 79 -6.10 16.84 3.42
C ASP A 79 -7.48 16.80 2.72
N GLU A 80 -8.20 15.68 2.87
CA GLU A 80 -9.51 15.40 2.24
C GLU A 80 -9.49 15.28 0.70
N GLU A 81 -8.30 15.27 0.10
CA GLU A 81 -8.11 15.04 -1.32
C GLU A 81 -7.72 13.59 -1.60
N PRO A 82 -8.52 12.83 -2.37
CA PRO A 82 -8.18 11.45 -2.71
C PRO A 82 -6.96 11.42 -3.62
N TYR A 83 -5.97 10.61 -3.25
CA TYR A 83 -4.74 10.45 -4.02
C TYR A 83 -4.56 9.00 -4.50
N GLN A 84 -5.06 8.03 -3.74
CA GLN A 84 -4.88 6.61 -4.04
C GLN A 84 -6.14 5.79 -3.72
N LEU A 85 -6.43 4.81 -4.59
CA LEU A 85 -7.31 3.69 -4.29
C LEU A 85 -6.46 2.46 -4.00
N GLY A 86 -6.90 1.62 -3.07
CA GLY A 86 -6.12 0.44 -2.68
C GLY A 86 -6.97 -0.73 -2.22
N ASP A 87 -6.77 -1.87 -2.86
CA ASP A 87 -7.37 -3.16 -2.50
C ASP A 87 -6.27 -4.11 -2.03
N SER A 88 -6.23 -4.40 -0.73
CA SER A 88 -5.35 -5.43 -0.17
C SER A 88 -6.07 -6.77 -0.13
N TYR A 89 -5.41 -7.81 -0.61
CA TYR A 89 -5.88 -9.20 -0.64
C TYR A 89 -4.97 -10.10 0.18
N TYR A 90 -5.58 -10.96 0.99
CA TYR A 90 -4.87 -11.90 1.85
C TYR A 90 -5.45 -13.31 1.69
N PRO A 91 -4.64 -14.39 1.78
CA PRO A 91 -5.18 -15.73 1.97
C PRO A 91 -6.10 -15.75 3.21
N HIS A 92 -7.37 -16.09 3.06
CA HIS A 92 -8.36 -15.89 4.12
C HIS A 92 -8.00 -16.58 5.43
N ASP A 93 -7.54 -17.83 5.36
CA ASP A 93 -7.18 -18.64 6.53
C ASP A 93 -5.99 -18.06 7.32
N LEU A 94 -5.16 -17.22 6.69
CA LEU A 94 -4.04 -16.56 7.35
C LEU A 94 -4.51 -15.43 8.28
N VAL A 95 -5.58 -14.73 7.88
CA VAL A 95 -5.99 -13.45 8.50
C VAL A 95 -7.36 -13.48 9.17
N ALA A 96 -8.12 -14.57 9.04
CA ALA A 96 -9.52 -14.66 9.48
C ALA A 96 -9.73 -14.28 10.96
N ASP A 97 -8.82 -14.71 11.84
CA ASP A 97 -8.90 -14.49 13.29
C ASP A 97 -8.02 -13.33 13.77
N THR A 98 -7.83 -12.31 12.91
CA THR A 98 -6.90 -11.21 13.16
C THR A 98 -7.59 -9.85 12.99
N PRO A 99 -7.00 -8.76 13.51
CA PRO A 99 -7.54 -7.41 13.29
C PRO A 99 -7.66 -7.01 11.81
N ILE A 100 -6.90 -7.64 10.90
CA ILE A 100 -7.01 -7.39 9.45
C ILE A 100 -8.41 -7.74 8.92
N ALA A 101 -9.06 -8.75 9.49
CA ALA A 101 -10.41 -9.18 9.10
C ALA A 101 -11.54 -8.28 9.62
N VAL A 102 -11.21 -7.29 10.46
CA VAL A 102 -12.18 -6.36 11.05
C VAL A 102 -12.21 -5.06 10.25
N ALA A 103 -13.40 -4.50 10.07
CA ALA A 103 -13.61 -3.23 9.38
C ALA A 103 -13.22 -2.01 10.24
N GLU A 104 -12.04 -2.06 10.84
CA GLU A 104 -11.47 -1.03 11.72
C GLU A 104 -9.99 -0.76 11.34
N PRO A 105 -9.41 0.37 11.78
CA PRO A 105 -7.97 0.59 11.68
C PRO A 105 -7.19 -0.52 12.40
N VAL A 106 -6.10 -0.97 11.79
CA VAL A 106 -5.22 -1.97 12.39
C VAL A 106 -4.13 -1.23 13.16
N GLU A 107 -4.34 -1.01 14.46
CA GLU A 107 -3.45 -0.20 15.31
C GLU A 107 -2.00 -0.72 15.34
N GLU A 108 -1.82 -2.04 15.34
CA GLU A 108 -0.50 -2.67 15.33
C GLU A 108 0.21 -2.57 13.96
N GLY A 109 -0.50 -2.14 12.91
CA GLY A 109 -0.01 -2.17 11.52
C GLY A 109 -0.22 -3.53 10.84
N VAL A 110 -0.62 -3.50 9.57
CA VAL A 110 -0.96 -4.72 8.80
C VAL A 110 0.22 -5.69 8.70
N LEU A 111 1.42 -5.19 8.40
CA LEU A 111 2.59 -6.08 8.24
C LEU A 111 2.98 -6.75 9.56
N ALA A 112 2.94 -6.02 10.68
CA ALA A 112 3.23 -6.59 11.99
C ALA A 112 2.26 -7.73 12.33
N VAL A 113 0.97 -7.57 12.00
CA VAL A 113 -0.02 -8.66 12.13
C VAL A 113 0.42 -9.85 11.29
N LEU A 114 0.72 -9.63 10.00
CA LEU A 114 1.08 -10.69 9.05
C LEU A 114 2.29 -11.46 9.53
N GLU A 115 3.36 -10.78 9.94
CA GLU A 115 4.58 -11.42 10.45
C GLU A 115 4.30 -12.22 11.72
N ARG A 116 3.47 -11.68 12.63
CA ARG A 116 3.09 -12.34 13.88
C ARG A 116 2.28 -13.61 13.64
N VAL A 117 1.31 -13.59 12.72
CA VAL A 117 0.40 -14.73 12.48
C VAL A 117 0.99 -15.76 11.53
N HIS A 118 1.83 -15.33 10.59
CA HIS A 118 2.62 -16.22 9.73
C HIS A 118 3.80 -16.84 10.47
N GLY A 119 4.33 -16.16 11.49
CA GLY A 119 5.45 -16.61 12.32
C GLY A 119 6.82 -16.40 11.68
N GLN A 120 6.89 -15.66 10.57
CA GLN A 120 8.13 -15.28 9.89
C GLN A 120 8.04 -13.81 9.43
N PRO A 121 9.16 -13.07 9.40
CA PRO A 121 9.17 -11.72 8.85
C PRO A 121 8.91 -11.73 7.36
N ILE A 122 8.37 -10.62 6.85
CA ILE A 122 8.33 -10.35 5.42
C ILE A 122 9.77 -10.10 4.96
N SER A 123 10.18 -10.82 3.92
CA SER A 123 11.56 -10.79 3.43
C SER A 123 11.76 -9.80 2.30
N TYR A 124 10.81 -9.68 1.38
CA TYR A 124 10.89 -8.76 0.25
C TYR A 124 9.52 -8.47 -0.36
N PHE A 125 9.48 -7.46 -1.23
CA PHE A 125 8.31 -7.09 -2.01
C PHE A 125 8.63 -7.15 -3.50
N ILE A 126 7.65 -7.48 -4.32
CA ILE A 126 7.70 -7.25 -5.77
C ILE A 126 6.61 -6.27 -6.13
N ASP A 127 6.97 -5.21 -6.87
CA ASP A 127 6.02 -4.26 -7.43
C ASP A 127 5.91 -4.47 -8.95
N GLU A 128 4.69 -4.70 -9.43
CA GLU A 128 4.35 -4.65 -10.85
C GLU A 128 3.70 -3.30 -11.16
N LEU A 129 4.32 -2.51 -12.05
CA LEU A 129 3.86 -1.17 -12.41
C LEU A 129 3.28 -1.15 -13.82
N SER A 130 2.11 -0.51 -13.98
CA SER A 130 1.51 -0.24 -15.28
C SER A 130 0.88 1.15 -15.33
N PHE A 131 0.90 1.76 -16.51
CA PHE A 131 0.44 3.12 -16.73
C PHE A 131 -0.68 3.13 -17.76
N ARG A 132 -1.79 3.83 -17.46
CA ARG A 132 -2.92 3.94 -18.38
C ARG A 132 -3.79 5.17 -18.06
N MET A 133 -4.76 5.43 -18.92
CA MET A 133 -5.85 6.36 -18.59
C MET A 133 -6.79 5.72 -17.56
N PRO A 134 -7.37 6.53 -16.64
CA PRO A 134 -8.38 6.04 -15.71
C PRO A 134 -9.68 5.65 -16.44
N THR A 135 -10.44 4.75 -15.84
CA THR A 135 -11.86 4.56 -16.18
C THR A 135 -12.68 5.75 -15.68
N PRO A 136 -13.93 5.95 -16.16
CA PRO A 136 -14.79 7.03 -15.66
C PRO A 136 -15.01 6.99 -14.14
N ASP A 137 -15.18 5.80 -13.58
CA ASP A 137 -15.40 5.63 -12.13
C ASP A 137 -14.12 5.96 -11.35
N GLU A 138 -12.96 5.48 -11.80
CA GLU A 138 -11.67 5.82 -11.18
C GLU A 138 -11.39 7.32 -11.20
N ALA A 139 -11.63 7.98 -12.35
CA ALA A 139 -11.46 9.42 -12.48
C ALA A 139 -12.40 10.20 -11.55
N SER A 140 -13.64 9.72 -11.39
CA SER A 140 -14.61 10.32 -10.48
C SER A 140 -14.19 10.15 -9.01
N ILE A 141 -13.76 8.95 -8.62
CA ILE A 141 -13.40 8.64 -7.23
C ILE A 141 -12.13 9.40 -6.82
N LEU A 142 -11.10 9.38 -7.67
CA LEU A 142 -9.82 10.08 -7.43
C LEU A 142 -9.88 11.59 -7.73
N ARG A 143 -11.04 12.10 -8.17
CA ARG A 143 -11.27 13.50 -8.54
C ARG A 143 -10.20 14.02 -9.51
N LEU A 144 -9.94 13.25 -10.58
CA LEU A 144 -8.90 13.55 -11.55
C LEU A 144 -9.35 14.60 -12.56
N ASP A 145 -8.46 15.54 -12.87
CA ASP A 145 -8.65 16.46 -13.98
C ASP A 145 -8.55 15.74 -15.34
N PRO A 146 -9.21 16.26 -16.40
CA PRO A 146 -9.11 15.68 -17.74
C PRO A 146 -7.65 15.57 -18.22
N GLY A 147 -7.28 14.38 -18.70
CA GLY A 147 -5.94 14.11 -19.21
C GLY A 147 -4.93 13.62 -18.16
N VAL A 148 -5.31 13.58 -16.88
CA VAL A 148 -4.50 12.95 -15.83
C VAL A 148 -4.54 11.42 -15.97
N SER A 149 -3.37 10.80 -15.98
CA SER A 149 -3.22 9.34 -16.01
C SER A 149 -3.24 8.73 -14.61
N VAL A 150 -3.35 7.41 -14.56
CA VAL A 150 -3.18 6.63 -13.33
C VAL A 150 -2.03 5.66 -13.47
N VAL A 151 -1.37 5.38 -12.35
CA VAL A 151 -0.38 4.31 -12.23
C VAL A 151 -0.99 3.20 -11.39
N ARG A 152 -1.11 2.00 -11.95
CA ARG A 152 -1.45 0.81 -11.16
C ARG A 152 -0.16 0.19 -10.65
N VAL A 153 -0.08 0.01 -9.33
CA VAL A 153 1.02 -0.67 -8.66
C VAL A 153 0.44 -1.88 -7.93
N VAL A 154 0.85 -3.07 -8.32
CA VAL A 154 0.53 -4.29 -7.56
C VAL A 154 1.76 -4.66 -6.75
N ARG A 155 1.68 -4.52 -5.44
CA ARG A 155 2.74 -4.90 -4.50
C ARG A 155 2.42 -6.24 -3.86
N ILE A 156 3.33 -7.20 -3.98
CA ILE A 156 3.18 -8.51 -3.34
C ILE A 156 4.25 -8.66 -2.25
N ALA A 157 3.82 -8.99 -1.03
CA ALA A 157 4.71 -9.23 0.11
C ALA A 157 5.06 -10.72 0.21
N TYR A 158 6.35 -11.04 0.26
CA TYR A 158 6.86 -12.41 0.33
C TYR A 158 7.62 -12.67 1.62
N ASP A 159 7.49 -13.88 2.17
CA ASP A 159 8.43 -14.39 3.16
C ASP A 159 9.76 -14.85 2.51
N ARG A 160 10.67 -15.40 3.33
CA ARG A 160 11.97 -15.91 2.85
C ARG A 160 11.88 -17.23 2.06
N ASP A 161 10.72 -17.89 2.09
CA ASP A 161 10.44 -19.16 1.41
C ASP A 161 9.62 -18.91 0.12
N ASP A 162 9.61 -17.66 -0.37
CA ASP A 162 8.89 -17.18 -1.55
C ASP A 162 7.37 -17.36 -1.49
N LYS A 163 6.80 -17.42 -0.27
CA LYS A 163 5.34 -17.50 -0.08
C LYS A 163 4.73 -16.09 -0.04
N PRO A 164 3.76 -15.78 -0.92
CA PRO A 164 3.04 -14.51 -0.87
C PRO A 164 2.10 -14.46 0.34
N LEU A 165 2.13 -13.35 1.08
CA LEU A 165 1.31 -13.12 2.28
C LEU A 165 0.23 -12.07 2.06
N GLU A 166 0.50 -11.10 1.20
CA GLU A 166 -0.41 -10.02 0.81
C GLU A 166 -0.18 -9.67 -0.65
N ALA A 167 -1.25 -9.38 -1.39
CA ALA A 167 -1.20 -8.65 -2.64
C ALA A 167 -1.98 -7.34 -2.49
N PHE A 168 -1.32 -6.21 -2.71
CA PHE A 168 -1.91 -4.88 -2.62
C PHE A 168 -2.01 -4.26 -4.01
N ASP A 169 -3.21 -4.20 -4.55
CA ASP A 169 -3.51 -3.59 -5.85
C ASP A 169 -3.88 -2.11 -5.65
N GLN A 170 -2.98 -1.24 -6.09
CA GLN A 170 -3.06 0.20 -5.85
C GLN A 170 -3.28 0.93 -7.17
N LEU A 171 -4.13 1.95 -7.14
CA LEU A 171 -4.30 2.89 -8.25
C LEU A 171 -3.94 4.30 -7.77
N LEU A 172 -2.86 4.83 -8.30
CA LEU A 172 -2.27 6.10 -7.92
C LEU A 172 -2.65 7.19 -8.91
N ALA A 173 -3.10 8.35 -8.42
CA ALA A 173 -3.29 9.55 -9.24
C ALA A 173 -1.93 10.06 -9.76
N GLY A 174 -1.76 10.09 -11.09
CA GLY A 174 -0.46 10.34 -11.73
C GLY A 174 0.08 11.77 -11.55
N ASP A 175 -0.78 12.73 -11.22
CA ASP A 175 -0.42 14.12 -10.91
C ASP A 175 -0.11 14.35 -9.42
N LYS A 176 -0.37 13.35 -8.56
CA LYS A 176 -0.18 13.42 -7.10
C LYS A 176 0.93 12.51 -6.59
N HIS A 177 1.56 11.72 -7.46
CA HIS A 177 2.58 10.74 -7.09
C HIS A 177 3.87 10.94 -7.86
N VAL A 178 5.00 10.77 -7.15
CA VAL A 178 6.32 10.56 -7.73
C VAL A 178 6.84 9.23 -7.20
N LEU A 179 7.16 8.32 -8.11
CA LEU A 179 7.75 7.03 -7.76
C LEU A 179 9.27 7.12 -7.84
N VAL A 180 9.94 6.89 -6.73
CA VAL A 180 11.40 6.93 -6.60
C VAL A 180 11.89 5.53 -6.25
N TYR A 181 12.82 5.02 -7.04
CA TYR A 181 13.46 3.73 -6.78
C TYR A 181 14.98 3.86 -6.90
N GLU A 182 15.69 3.14 -6.04
CA GLU A 182 17.14 2.99 -6.11
C GLU A 182 17.46 1.62 -6.66
N VAL A 183 18.33 1.59 -7.68
CA VAL A 183 18.85 0.34 -8.25
C VAL A 183 20.35 0.38 -8.07
N SER A 184 20.91 -0.69 -7.49
CA SER A 184 22.36 -0.89 -7.50
C SER A 184 22.83 -1.01 -8.94
N ALA A 185 23.95 -0.35 -9.27
CA ALA A 185 24.56 -0.45 -10.59
C ALA A 185 25.44 -1.69 -10.77
N GLU A 186 25.69 -2.43 -9.69
CA GLU A 186 26.55 -3.63 -9.65
C GLU A 186 25.77 -4.92 -9.86
#